data_AF-A0A7D7VGF5-F1
#
_entry.id   AF-A0A7D7VGF5-F1
#
_cell.length_a   1.000
_cell.length_b   1.000
_cell.length_c   1.000
_cell.angle_alpha   90.00
_cell.angle_beta   90.00
_cell.angle_gamma   90.00
#
_symmetry.space_group_name_H-M   'P 1'
#
loop_
_entity.id
_entity.type
_entity.pdbx_description
1 polymer ?
#
loop_
_entity_poly.entity_id
_entity_poly.type
_entity_poly.pdbx_seq_one_letter_code
_entity_poly.pdbx_strand_id
1 'polypeptide(L)'
;MELAAHDSDPEIAKLIQRETLHFAKQGPSWCAFAVDQVQNVLDAIPVFKTAMVRFDSRQTQTYATLLAGLFVALNRHVPNDAEADELVQRYSPTLQTHHEEQQRDNAREALDHLLAHTIRGTEHLERPLGYWLEKELDRLRTAAKSNTIPDCEVIVEGMQICVRNHGENAGVALKNGAPPINQIFANTPWANGSWQRALGQFPGAFKPKNPMRFRRLSGKHRGLILPLSIISDEVRVHEGEF
;
A
#
# COMPACT_ATOMS: atom_id res chain seq x y z
N MET A 1 3.51 -8.53 -10.88
CA MET A 1 3.94 -9.37 -12.01
C MET A 1 4.07 -8.47 -13.23
N GLU A 2 5.29 -8.20 -13.72
CA GLU A 2 5.43 -7.67 -15.09
C GLU A 2 4.65 -8.60 -16.01
N LEU A 3 3.87 -8.06 -16.95
CA LEU A 3 3.24 -8.86 -18.00
C LEU A 3 4.36 -9.57 -18.75
N ALA A 4 4.74 -10.76 -18.29
CA ALA A 4 5.75 -11.57 -18.93
C ALA A 4 5.26 -11.77 -20.36
N ALA A 5 6.06 -11.33 -21.31
CA ALA A 5 5.76 -11.47 -22.73
C ALA A 5 5.76 -12.97 -23.08
N HIS A 6 4.66 -13.67 -22.77
CA HIS A 6 4.32 -15.03 -23.20
C HIS A 6 5.55 -15.93 -23.34
N ASP A 7 6.45 -16.00 -22.34
CA ASP A 7 7.73 -16.75 -22.35
C ASP A 7 8.50 -16.80 -23.70
N SER A 8 8.31 -15.80 -24.57
CA SER A 8 8.72 -15.85 -25.98
C SER A 8 8.30 -17.12 -26.75
N ASP A 9 7.18 -17.76 -26.40
CA ASP A 9 6.65 -18.92 -27.12
C ASP A 9 6.03 -18.48 -28.47
N PRO A 10 6.63 -18.85 -29.61
CA PRO A 10 6.17 -18.41 -30.92
C PRO A 10 4.81 -19.00 -31.31
N GLU A 11 4.40 -20.14 -30.76
CA GLU A 11 3.08 -20.73 -31.04
C GLU A 11 1.98 -20.03 -30.25
N ILE A 12 2.26 -19.64 -28.99
CA ILE A 12 1.35 -18.77 -28.22
C ILE A 12 1.22 -17.40 -28.89
N ALA A 13 2.33 -16.82 -29.37
CA ALA A 13 2.30 -15.54 -30.09
C ALA A 13 1.44 -15.61 -31.36
N LYS A 14 1.57 -16.67 -32.16
CA LYS A 14 0.71 -16.90 -33.34
C LYS A 14 -0.76 -17.07 -32.95
N LEU A 15 -1.04 -17.79 -31.88
CA LEU A 15 -2.40 -17.97 -31.37
C LEU A 15 -3.01 -16.62 -30.97
N ILE A 16 -2.31 -15.84 -30.14
CA ILE A 16 -2.75 -14.50 -29.72
C ILE A 16 -2.98 -13.61 -30.94
N GLN A 17 -2.07 -13.62 -31.91
CA GLN A 17 -2.20 -12.81 -33.12
C GLN A 17 -3.43 -13.22 -33.95
N ARG A 18 -3.69 -14.53 -34.08
CA ARG A 18 -4.87 -15.07 -34.76
C ARG A 18 -6.16 -14.63 -34.06
N GLU A 19 -6.24 -14.79 -32.74
CA GLU A 19 -7.42 -14.40 -31.96
C GLU A 19 -7.63 -12.88 -32.00
N THR A 20 -6.55 -12.08 -31.92
CA THR A 20 -6.61 -10.62 -32.03
C THR A 20 -7.16 -10.18 -33.38
N LEU A 21 -6.71 -10.80 -34.48
CA LEU A 21 -7.25 -10.55 -35.82
C LEU A 21 -8.71 -11.00 -35.96
N HIS A 22 -9.11 -12.06 -35.28
CA HIS A 22 -10.51 -12.49 -35.22
C HIS A 22 -11.38 -11.45 -34.50
N PHE A 23 -10.96 -10.99 -33.32
CA PHE A 23 -11.65 -9.94 -32.57
C PHE A 23 -11.72 -8.60 -33.32
N ALA A 24 -10.63 -8.19 -33.98
CA ALA A 24 -10.60 -6.98 -34.81
C ALA A 24 -11.63 -7.03 -35.95
N LYS A 25 -11.94 -8.22 -36.48
CA LYS A 25 -12.95 -8.43 -37.52
C LYS A 25 -14.39 -8.46 -36.98
N GLN A 26 -14.59 -8.72 -35.69
CA GLN A 26 -15.93 -8.73 -35.10
C GLN A 26 -16.55 -7.32 -35.03
N GLY A 27 -15.72 -6.27 -34.95
CA GLY A 27 -16.20 -4.88 -35.04
C GLY A 27 -17.33 -4.58 -34.03
N PRO A 28 -18.45 -3.95 -34.44
CA PRO A 28 -19.55 -3.58 -33.54
C PRO A 28 -20.27 -4.76 -32.87
N SER A 29 -20.15 -5.98 -33.41
CA SER A 29 -20.84 -7.15 -32.88
C SER A 29 -20.35 -7.55 -31.49
N TRP A 30 -19.08 -7.27 -31.17
CA TRP A 30 -18.55 -7.42 -29.81
C TRP A 30 -19.23 -6.47 -28.82
N CYS A 31 -19.42 -5.20 -29.20
CA CYS A 31 -20.15 -4.25 -28.36
C CYS A 31 -21.61 -4.69 -28.16
N ALA A 32 -22.27 -5.20 -29.20
CA ALA A 32 -23.61 -5.74 -29.10
C ALA A 32 -23.66 -6.96 -28.15
N PHE A 33 -22.68 -7.86 -28.23
CA PHE A 33 -22.53 -8.99 -27.30
C PHE A 33 -22.35 -8.49 -25.86
N ALA A 34 -21.45 -7.54 -25.62
CA ALA A 34 -21.23 -6.99 -24.29
C ALA A 34 -22.51 -6.36 -23.72
N VAL A 35 -23.25 -5.61 -24.54
CA VAL A 35 -24.54 -4.99 -24.17
C VAL A 35 -25.59 -6.05 -23.81
N ASP A 36 -25.72 -7.10 -24.63
CA ASP A 36 -26.65 -8.21 -24.40
C ASP A 36 -26.38 -8.96 -23.09
N GLN A 37 -25.11 -9.00 -22.66
CA GLN A 37 -24.67 -9.71 -21.47
C GLN A 37 -24.54 -8.82 -20.21
N VAL A 38 -24.83 -7.50 -20.29
CA VAL A 38 -24.68 -6.59 -19.14
C VAL A 38 -25.45 -7.07 -17.92
N GLN A 39 -26.70 -7.49 -18.10
CA GLN A 39 -27.52 -7.92 -16.96
C GLN A 39 -26.93 -9.18 -16.30
N ASN A 40 -26.46 -10.14 -17.08
CA ASN A 40 -25.80 -11.34 -16.57
C ASN A 40 -24.54 -10.99 -15.77
N VAL A 41 -23.75 -10.00 -16.22
CA VAL A 41 -22.58 -9.52 -15.47
C VAL A 41 -23.01 -8.88 -14.14
N LEU A 42 -24.03 -8.01 -14.16
CA LEU A 42 -24.52 -7.36 -12.94
C LEU A 42 -25.05 -8.36 -11.92
N ASP A 43 -25.75 -9.40 -12.38
CA ASP A 43 -26.31 -10.46 -11.53
C ASP A 43 -25.23 -11.43 -11.03
N ALA A 44 -24.13 -11.61 -11.77
CA ALA A 44 -23.00 -12.44 -11.37
C ALA A 44 -22.14 -11.81 -10.26
N ILE A 45 -22.04 -10.48 -10.21
CA ILE A 45 -21.25 -9.76 -9.18
C ILE A 45 -21.60 -10.20 -7.74
N PRO A 46 -22.87 -10.17 -7.28
CA PRO A 46 -23.20 -10.57 -5.91
C PRO A 46 -22.87 -12.04 -5.60
N VAL A 47 -22.95 -12.94 -6.58
CA VAL A 47 -22.57 -14.35 -6.43
C VAL A 47 -21.07 -14.44 -6.12
N PHE A 48 -20.22 -13.77 -6.92
CA PHE A 48 -18.78 -13.73 -6.65
C PHE A 48 -18.43 -13.03 -5.35
N LYS A 49 -19.12 -11.95 -4.97
CA LYS A 49 -18.89 -11.30 -3.67
C LYS A 49 -19.14 -12.25 -2.49
N THR A 50 -20.12 -13.15 -2.62
CA THR A 50 -20.46 -14.15 -1.61
C THR A 50 -19.41 -15.27 -1.55
N ALA A 51 -18.87 -15.70 -2.69
CA ALA A 51 -17.74 -16.63 -2.72
C ALA A 51 -16.43 -16.02 -2.15
N MET A 52 -16.28 -14.70 -2.20
CA MET A 52 -15.07 -13.96 -1.81
C MET A 52 -15.07 -13.42 -0.37
N VAL A 53 -15.78 -14.05 0.58
CA VAL A 53 -15.91 -13.59 1.98
C VAL A 53 -14.56 -13.39 2.71
N ARG A 54 -13.49 -14.03 2.24
CA ARG A 54 -12.14 -13.93 2.83
C ARG A 54 -11.38 -12.65 2.41
N PHE A 55 -11.89 -11.87 1.47
CA PHE A 55 -11.24 -10.64 0.97
C PHE A 55 -11.83 -9.37 1.61
N ASP A 56 -11.02 -8.30 1.71
CA ASP A 56 -11.44 -7.00 2.28
C ASP A 56 -12.50 -6.31 1.39
N SER A 57 -13.51 -5.70 2.02
CA SER A 57 -14.79 -5.29 1.39
C SER A 57 -14.65 -4.36 0.20
N ARG A 58 -13.62 -3.50 0.19
CA ARG A 58 -13.36 -2.53 -0.90
C ARG A 58 -12.85 -3.21 -2.17
N GLN A 59 -12.06 -4.26 -2.05
CA GLN A 59 -11.49 -4.96 -3.20
C GLN A 59 -12.34 -6.13 -3.68
N THR A 60 -13.13 -6.70 -2.79
CA THR A 60 -14.13 -7.72 -3.14
C THR A 60 -15.02 -7.24 -4.28
N GLN A 61 -15.41 -5.95 -4.30
CA GLN A 61 -16.18 -5.39 -5.40
C GLN A 61 -15.41 -5.41 -6.73
N THR A 62 -14.16 -4.94 -6.75
CA THR A 62 -13.33 -4.87 -7.96
C THR A 62 -13.09 -6.27 -8.53
N TYR A 63 -12.65 -7.21 -7.70
CA TYR A 63 -12.35 -8.57 -8.14
C TYR A 63 -13.61 -9.33 -8.54
N ALA A 64 -14.71 -9.20 -7.80
CA ALA A 64 -15.98 -9.79 -8.21
C ALA A 64 -16.48 -9.24 -9.55
N THR A 65 -16.26 -7.96 -9.83
CA THR A 65 -16.61 -7.36 -11.13
C THR A 65 -15.77 -7.94 -12.27
N LEU A 66 -14.46 -8.13 -12.06
CA LEU A 66 -13.58 -8.73 -13.06
C LEU A 66 -13.92 -10.21 -13.31
N LEU A 67 -14.13 -10.98 -12.24
CA LEU A 67 -14.51 -12.39 -12.33
C LEU A 67 -15.89 -12.58 -12.97
N ALA A 68 -16.86 -11.72 -12.63
CA ALA A 68 -18.17 -11.70 -13.28
C ALA A 68 -18.06 -11.46 -14.78
N GLY A 69 -17.31 -10.43 -15.20
CA GLY A 69 -17.08 -10.14 -16.61
C GLY A 69 -16.40 -11.30 -17.35
N LEU A 70 -15.36 -11.88 -16.74
CA LEU A 70 -14.65 -13.05 -17.29
C LEU A 70 -15.59 -14.25 -17.45
N PHE A 71 -16.32 -14.61 -16.39
CA PHE A 71 -17.18 -15.79 -16.41
C PHE A 71 -18.30 -15.65 -17.44
N VAL A 72 -18.99 -14.51 -17.46
CA VAL A 72 -20.10 -14.28 -18.40
C VAL A 72 -19.60 -14.21 -19.84
N ALA A 73 -18.44 -13.61 -20.09
CA ALA A 73 -17.85 -13.59 -21.43
C ALA A 73 -17.56 -15.00 -21.98
N LEU A 74 -17.19 -15.94 -21.10
CA LEU A 74 -16.86 -17.32 -21.48
C LEU A 74 -18.09 -18.24 -21.53
N ASN A 75 -19.01 -18.12 -20.56
CA ASN A 75 -20.09 -19.08 -20.34
C ASN A 75 -21.47 -18.55 -20.74
N ARG A 76 -21.65 -17.23 -20.88
CA ARG A 76 -22.91 -16.56 -21.29
C ARG A 76 -24.10 -16.81 -20.36
N HIS A 77 -23.84 -17.08 -19.09
CA HIS A 77 -24.86 -17.16 -18.03
C HIS A 77 -24.32 -16.65 -16.70
N VAL A 78 -25.22 -16.44 -15.75
CA VAL A 78 -24.87 -16.11 -14.36
C VAL A 78 -24.29 -17.37 -13.68
N PRO A 79 -23.16 -17.29 -12.96
CA PRO A 79 -22.60 -18.43 -12.26
C PRO A 79 -23.51 -18.86 -11.11
N ASN A 80 -23.54 -20.16 -10.83
CA ASN A 80 -24.01 -20.67 -9.55
C ASN A 80 -22.90 -20.61 -8.48
N ASP A 81 -23.25 -20.90 -7.22
CA ASP A 81 -22.31 -20.82 -6.10
C ASP A 81 -21.07 -21.72 -6.28
N ALA A 82 -21.24 -22.93 -6.81
CA ALA A 82 -20.14 -23.87 -7.01
C ALA A 82 -19.16 -23.41 -8.11
N GLU A 83 -19.69 -22.86 -9.21
CA GLU A 83 -18.88 -22.28 -10.29
C GLU A 83 -18.12 -21.04 -9.83
N ALA A 84 -18.77 -20.21 -9.02
CA ALA A 84 -18.14 -19.04 -8.43
C ALA A 84 -17.01 -19.42 -7.48
N ASP A 85 -17.24 -20.40 -6.60
CA ASP A 85 -16.23 -20.92 -5.68
C ASP A 85 -15.03 -21.53 -6.42
N GLU A 86 -15.28 -22.33 -7.46
CA GLU A 86 -14.20 -22.93 -8.27
C GLU A 86 -13.33 -21.85 -8.90
N LEU A 87 -13.95 -20.84 -9.53
CA LEU A 87 -13.21 -19.78 -10.21
C LEU A 87 -12.43 -18.91 -9.22
N VAL A 88 -13.02 -18.59 -8.06
CA VAL A 88 -12.34 -17.84 -6.99
C VAL A 88 -11.15 -18.63 -6.45
N GLN A 89 -11.30 -19.94 -6.22
CA GLN A 89 -10.19 -20.79 -5.78
C GLN A 89 -9.06 -20.85 -6.81
N ARG A 90 -9.41 -21.01 -8.10
CA ARG A 90 -8.46 -21.06 -9.21
C ARG A 90 -7.59 -19.80 -9.28
N TYR A 91 -8.18 -18.62 -9.09
CA TYR A 91 -7.47 -17.35 -9.18
C TYR A 91 -7.01 -16.78 -7.84
N SER A 92 -7.28 -17.46 -6.72
CA SER A 92 -6.92 -16.99 -5.38
C SER A 92 -5.44 -16.59 -5.25
N PRO A 93 -4.45 -17.35 -5.77
CA PRO A 93 -3.05 -16.94 -5.69
C PRO A 93 -2.76 -15.61 -6.40
N THR A 94 -3.33 -15.42 -7.59
CA THR A 94 -3.17 -14.18 -8.37
C THR A 94 -3.83 -12.99 -7.68
N LEU A 95 -5.03 -13.19 -7.14
CA LEU A 95 -5.76 -12.15 -6.39
C LEU A 95 -4.98 -11.73 -5.13
N GLN A 96 -4.37 -12.69 -4.42
CA GLN A 96 -3.54 -12.40 -3.24
C GLN A 96 -2.26 -11.63 -3.61
N THR A 97 -1.55 -12.02 -4.67
CA THR A 97 -0.37 -11.29 -5.13
C THR A 97 -0.70 -9.84 -5.49
N HIS A 98 -1.76 -9.61 -6.27
CA HIS A 98 -2.16 -8.24 -6.62
C HIS A 98 -2.63 -7.43 -5.41
N HIS A 99 -3.29 -8.08 -4.44
CA HIS A 99 -3.65 -7.46 -3.19
C HIS A 99 -2.41 -6.95 -2.44
N GLU A 100 -1.40 -7.81 -2.29
CA GLU A 100 -0.16 -7.45 -1.62
C GLU A 100 0.62 -6.36 -2.37
N GLU A 101 0.72 -6.45 -3.70
CA GLU A 101 1.39 -5.45 -4.53
C GLU A 101 0.73 -4.07 -4.35
N GLN A 102 -0.61 -4.00 -4.42
CA GLN A 102 -1.34 -2.75 -4.23
C GLN A 102 -1.16 -2.18 -2.82
N GLN A 103 -1.12 -3.04 -1.80
CA GLN A 103 -0.86 -2.60 -0.42
C GLN A 103 0.54 -2.04 -0.24
N ARG A 104 1.55 -2.69 -0.84
CA ARG A 104 2.93 -2.21 -0.80
C ARG A 104 3.06 -0.85 -1.46
N ASP A 105 2.43 -0.67 -2.62
CA ASP A 105 2.44 0.58 -3.36
C ASP A 105 1.77 1.71 -2.55
N ASN A 106 0.55 1.48 -2.06
CA ASN A 106 -0.17 2.43 -1.22
C ASN A 106 0.59 2.80 0.07
N ALA A 107 1.29 1.85 0.69
CA ALA A 107 2.12 2.10 1.86
C ALA A 107 3.35 2.96 1.51
N ARG A 108 3.97 2.69 0.35
CA ARG A 108 5.14 3.42 -0.13
C ARG A 108 4.80 4.84 -0.52
N GLU A 109 3.74 5.05 -1.28
CA GLU A 109 3.26 6.39 -1.65
C GLU A 109 2.90 7.23 -0.40
N ALA A 110 2.23 6.62 0.59
CA ALA A 110 1.90 7.30 1.84
C ALA A 110 3.17 7.70 2.63
N LEU A 111 4.19 6.84 2.62
CA LEU A 111 5.47 7.09 3.27
C LEU A 111 6.23 8.21 2.55
N ASP A 112 6.32 8.14 1.22
CA ASP A 112 7.02 9.14 0.42
C ASP A 112 6.34 10.52 0.58
N HIS A 113 5.00 10.57 0.59
CA HIS A 113 4.25 11.79 0.89
C HIS A 113 4.56 12.35 2.29
N LEU A 114 4.63 11.49 3.31
CA LEU A 114 4.98 11.89 4.67
C LEU A 114 6.40 12.48 4.74
N LEU A 115 7.38 11.77 4.18
CA LEU A 115 8.78 12.15 4.25
C LEU A 115 9.11 13.39 3.40
N ALA A 116 8.42 13.57 2.28
CA ALA A 116 8.57 14.72 1.41
C ALA A 116 7.92 16.01 1.97
N HIS A 117 7.07 15.90 2.99
CA HIS A 117 6.39 17.07 3.55
C HIS A 117 7.40 18.08 4.12
N THR A 118 7.40 19.29 3.57
CA THR A 118 8.30 20.36 3.97
C THR A 118 7.90 20.95 5.32
N ILE A 119 8.84 20.97 6.26
CA ILE A 119 8.68 21.61 7.56
C ILE A 119 9.66 22.78 7.66
N ARG A 120 9.15 23.91 8.14
CA ARG A 120 9.94 25.12 8.38
C ARG A 120 10.65 25.01 9.72
N GLY A 121 11.98 25.06 9.70
CA GLY A 121 12.83 25.12 10.88
C GLY A 121 12.91 26.53 11.49
N THR A 122 13.63 26.62 12.60
CA THR A 122 13.92 27.83 13.40
C THR A 122 14.58 28.96 12.61
N GLU A 123 15.48 28.65 11.68
CA GLU A 123 16.19 29.63 10.85
C GLU A 123 15.49 29.90 9.49
N HIS A 124 14.19 29.65 9.41
CA HIS A 124 13.42 29.69 8.15
C HIS A 124 13.90 28.71 7.08
N LEU A 125 14.76 27.76 7.45
CA LEU A 125 15.18 26.70 6.57
C LEU A 125 14.03 25.70 6.39
N GLU A 126 13.55 25.61 5.15
CA GLU A 126 12.55 24.64 4.76
C GLU A 126 13.23 23.34 4.30
N ARG A 127 12.93 22.25 5.00
CA ARG A 127 13.45 20.92 4.70
C ARG A 127 12.35 19.86 4.83
N PRO A 128 12.39 18.79 4.01
CA PRO A 128 11.45 17.68 4.15
C PRO A 128 11.53 17.02 5.53
N LEU A 129 10.43 16.43 6.00
CA LEU A 129 10.40 15.67 7.24
C LEU A 129 11.46 14.56 7.26
N GLY A 130 11.70 13.90 6.14
CA GLY A 130 12.75 12.87 6.02
C GLY A 130 14.14 13.37 6.41
N TYR A 131 14.50 14.60 6.01
CA TYR A 131 15.77 15.23 6.39
C TYR A 131 15.88 15.41 7.92
N TRP A 132 14.80 15.88 8.57
CA TRP A 132 14.80 16.09 10.02
C TRP A 132 14.89 14.76 10.80
N LEU A 133 14.25 13.71 10.29
CA LEU A 133 14.32 12.37 10.85
C LEU A 133 15.72 11.75 10.71
N GLU A 134 16.37 11.96 9.57
CA GLU A 134 17.76 11.55 9.33
C GLU A 134 18.72 12.24 10.32
N LYS A 135 18.59 13.56 10.49
CA LYS A 135 19.42 14.30 11.44
C LYS A 135 19.19 13.90 12.89
N GLU A 136 17.94 13.58 13.26
CA GLU A 136 17.64 13.05 14.58
C GLU A 136 18.25 11.64 14.79
N LEU A 137 18.20 10.78 13.78
CA LEU A 137 18.83 9.46 13.84
C LEU A 137 20.36 9.56 13.95
N ASP A 138 21.00 10.42 13.15
CA ASP A 138 22.44 10.71 13.22
C ASP A 138 22.86 11.20 14.60
N ARG A 139 22.07 12.11 15.18
CA ARG A 139 22.31 12.64 16.54
C ARG A 139 22.25 11.51 17.59
N LEU A 140 21.25 10.64 17.50
CA LEU A 140 21.10 9.49 18.40
C LEU A 140 22.23 8.47 18.22
N ARG A 141 22.76 8.28 17.00
CA ARG A 141 23.89 7.37 16.70
C ARG A 141 25.24 7.91 17.21
N THR A 142 25.49 9.20 17.03
CA THR A 142 26.79 9.83 17.33
C THR A 142 26.93 10.30 18.78
N ALA A 143 25.84 10.26 19.56
CA ALA A 143 25.77 10.83 20.91
C ALA A 143 26.25 12.31 20.97
N ALA A 144 26.17 13.02 19.84
CA ALA A 144 26.65 14.39 19.72
C ALA A 144 25.87 15.29 20.70
N LYS A 145 26.59 16.02 21.56
CA LYS A 145 26.00 17.00 22.46
C LYS A 145 25.42 18.15 21.64
N SER A 146 24.09 18.18 21.57
CA SER A 146 23.07 19.25 21.39
C SER A 146 23.42 20.66 20.84
N ASN A 147 24.66 21.07 20.62
CA ASN A 147 25.01 22.48 20.43
C ASN A 147 25.07 22.93 18.96
N THR A 148 24.84 22.03 17.99
CA THR A 148 24.81 22.37 16.55
C THR A 148 23.51 22.00 15.83
N ILE A 149 22.63 21.22 16.45
CA ILE A 149 21.32 20.83 15.88
C ILE A 149 20.20 20.75 16.96
N PRO A 150 19.98 21.77 17.82
CA PRO A 150 18.88 21.74 18.80
C PRO A 150 17.48 21.55 18.16
N ASP A 151 17.34 21.89 16.87
CA ASP A 151 16.03 22.04 16.25
C ASP A 151 15.44 20.75 15.69
N CYS A 152 16.26 19.75 15.36
CA CYS A 152 15.76 18.49 14.79
C CYS A 152 14.87 17.74 15.78
N GLU A 153 15.31 17.58 17.04
CA GLU A 153 14.52 16.98 18.12
C GLU A 153 13.21 17.77 18.34
N VAL A 154 13.30 19.09 18.41
CA VAL A 154 12.15 19.99 18.61
C VAL A 154 11.11 19.83 17.51
N ILE A 155 11.56 19.76 16.25
CA ILE A 155 10.70 19.60 15.07
C ILE A 155 10.06 18.20 15.08
N VAL A 156 10.85 17.14 15.21
CA VAL A 156 10.38 15.75 15.21
C VAL A 156 9.37 15.52 16.35
N GLU A 157 9.66 16.00 17.55
CA GLU A 157 8.74 15.92 18.68
C GLU A 157 7.48 16.78 18.49
N GLY A 158 7.63 17.95 17.85
CA GLY A 158 6.51 18.82 17.47
C GLY A 158 5.53 18.12 16.54
N MET A 159 6.03 17.25 15.66
CA MET A 159 5.24 16.38 14.80
C MET A 159 4.61 15.18 15.55
N GLN A 160 4.85 15.06 16.87
CA GLN A 160 4.46 13.93 17.70
C GLN A 160 5.07 12.60 17.20
N ILE A 161 6.32 12.68 16.73
CA ILE A 161 7.13 11.56 16.28
C ILE A 161 8.23 11.30 17.32
N CYS A 162 8.65 10.05 17.48
CA CYS A 162 9.76 9.65 18.34
C CYS A 162 10.66 8.67 17.59
N VAL A 163 11.95 8.99 17.45
CA VAL A 163 12.95 8.10 16.86
C VAL A 163 13.63 7.31 17.97
N ARG A 164 13.78 6.00 17.78
CA ARG A 164 14.46 5.08 18.70
C ARG A 164 15.47 4.24 17.92
N ASN A 165 16.74 4.29 18.31
CA ASN A 165 17.81 3.52 17.64
C ASN A 165 18.18 2.21 18.37
N HIS A 166 17.48 1.85 19.45
CA HIS A 166 17.75 0.63 20.22
C HIS A 166 16.48 0.07 20.89
N GLY A 167 16.54 -1.21 21.25
CA GLY A 167 15.49 -1.95 21.96
C GLY A 167 14.39 -2.52 21.07
N GLU A 168 13.41 -3.21 21.68
CA GLU A 168 12.30 -3.87 20.99
C GLU A 168 11.38 -2.92 20.20
N ASN A 169 11.48 -1.62 20.45
CA ASN A 169 10.72 -0.57 19.78
C ASN A 169 11.63 0.36 18.95
N ALA A 170 12.76 -0.15 18.46
CA ALA A 170 13.62 0.58 17.54
C ALA A 170 12.85 0.89 16.24
N GLY A 171 12.95 2.13 15.76
CA GLY A 171 12.15 2.64 14.65
C GLY A 171 11.70 4.08 14.83
N VAL A 172 10.89 4.52 13.87
CA VAL A 172 10.21 5.81 13.86
C VAL A 172 8.79 5.60 14.35
N ALA A 173 8.51 6.03 15.58
CA ALA A 173 7.20 5.94 16.18
C ALA A 173 6.36 7.18 15.86
N LEU A 174 5.23 6.99 15.19
CA LEU A 174 4.22 8.00 14.91
C LEU A 174 3.06 7.84 15.92
N LYS A 175 2.69 8.89 16.65
CA LYS A 175 1.54 8.82 17.56
C LYS A 175 0.24 8.62 16.77
N ASN A 176 -0.63 7.73 17.26
CA ASN A 176 -1.97 7.56 16.69
C ASN A 176 -2.77 8.87 16.80
N GLY A 177 -3.32 9.29 15.68
CA GLY A 177 -4.13 10.51 15.55
C GLY A 177 -3.33 11.78 15.83
N ALA A 178 -2.02 11.78 15.59
CA ALA A 178 -1.20 12.98 15.71
C ALA A 178 -1.75 14.10 14.81
N PRO A 179 -2.22 15.24 15.38
CA PRO A 179 -2.78 16.33 14.59
C PRO A 179 -1.83 16.86 13.51
N PRO A 180 -0.51 17.04 13.76
CA PRO A 180 0.41 17.47 12.71
C PRO A 180 0.48 16.48 11.53
N ILE A 181 0.49 15.18 11.80
CA ILE A 181 0.48 14.15 10.75
C ILE A 181 -0.86 14.15 10.01
N ASN A 182 -1.98 14.30 10.71
CA ASN A 182 -3.29 14.43 10.07
C ASN A 182 -3.35 15.64 9.12
N GLN A 183 -2.67 16.74 9.46
CA GLN A 183 -2.59 17.93 8.61
C GLN A 183 -1.78 17.66 7.33
N ILE A 184 -0.69 16.90 7.40
CA ILE A 184 0.08 16.47 6.21
C ILE A 184 -0.80 15.72 5.21
N PHE A 185 -1.71 14.89 5.72
CA PHE A 185 -2.56 14.02 4.91
C PHE A 185 -3.95 14.58 4.60
N ALA A 186 -4.29 15.79 5.06
CA ALA A 186 -5.67 16.30 5.04
C ALA A 186 -6.32 16.31 3.65
N ASN A 187 -5.54 16.57 2.60
CA ASN A 187 -6.02 16.66 1.21
C ASN A 187 -5.57 15.46 0.35
N THR A 188 -5.37 14.31 0.97
CA THR A 188 -4.89 13.09 0.30
C THR A 188 -5.87 11.94 0.48
N PRO A 189 -5.72 10.84 -0.29
CA PRO A 189 -6.48 9.61 -0.04
C PRO A 189 -6.29 9.02 1.37
N TRP A 190 -5.24 9.45 2.10
CA TRP A 190 -4.91 8.98 3.44
C TRP A 190 -5.42 9.89 4.58
N ALA A 191 -6.29 10.85 4.27
CA ALA A 191 -6.93 11.73 5.25
C ALA A 191 -7.74 10.97 6.32
N ASN A 192 -8.21 11.70 7.34
CA ASN A 192 -9.07 11.18 8.41
C ASN A 192 -8.48 9.97 9.17
N GLY A 193 -7.15 9.93 9.31
CA GLY A 193 -6.43 8.86 9.99
C GLY A 193 -6.16 7.61 9.14
N SER A 194 -6.57 7.60 7.87
CA SER A 194 -6.35 6.46 6.95
C SER A 194 -4.87 6.19 6.69
N TRP A 195 -4.01 7.20 6.85
CA TRP A 195 -2.55 7.08 6.81
C TRP A 195 -2.00 6.03 7.78
N GLN A 196 -2.64 5.80 8.93
CA GLN A 196 -2.19 4.76 9.88
C GLN A 196 -2.36 3.36 9.31
N ARG A 197 -3.41 3.14 8.52
CA ARG A 197 -3.65 1.86 7.85
C ARG A 197 -2.67 1.68 6.70
N ALA A 198 -2.48 2.71 5.87
CA ALA A 198 -1.55 2.67 4.75
C ALA A 198 -0.10 2.45 5.22
N LEU A 199 0.39 3.29 6.14
CA LEU A 199 1.74 3.12 6.70
C LEU A 199 1.88 1.82 7.51
N GLY A 200 0.79 1.33 8.11
CA GLY A 200 0.79 0.06 8.83
C GLY A 200 0.95 -1.17 7.94
N GLN A 201 0.78 -1.03 6.62
CA GLN A 201 1.04 -2.07 5.62
C GLN A 201 2.50 -2.05 5.14
N PHE A 202 3.29 -1.05 5.53
CA PHE A 202 4.70 -0.98 5.14
C PHE A 202 5.49 -2.15 5.74
N PRO A 203 6.37 -2.83 4.96
CA PRO A 203 7.17 -3.93 5.48
C PRO A 203 7.98 -3.55 6.73
N GLY A 204 7.83 -4.32 7.80
CA GLY A 204 8.46 -4.05 9.09
C GLY A 204 7.76 -3.02 9.97
N ALA A 205 6.62 -2.45 9.54
CA ALA A 205 5.78 -1.64 10.39
C ALA A 205 5.07 -2.49 11.44
N PHE A 206 4.96 -1.99 12.67
CA PHE A 206 4.29 -2.71 13.75
C PHE A 206 3.67 -1.77 14.79
N LYS A 207 2.73 -2.33 15.57
CA LYS A 207 2.13 -1.63 16.72
C LYS A 207 2.75 -2.18 18.00
N PRO A 208 3.37 -1.34 18.85
CA PRO A 208 3.96 -1.79 20.10
C PRO A 208 2.89 -2.34 21.04
N LYS A 209 3.22 -3.43 21.76
CA LYS A 209 2.30 -4.09 22.72
C LYS A 209 1.83 -3.11 23.81
N ASN A 210 2.76 -2.30 24.30
CA ASN A 210 2.51 -1.33 25.36
C ASN A 210 2.53 0.10 24.81
N PRO A 211 1.69 1.01 25.34
CA PRO A 211 1.78 2.43 25.03
C PRO A 211 3.17 3.00 25.34
N MET A 212 3.65 3.90 24.49
CA MET A 212 4.98 4.49 24.57
C MET A 212 4.95 5.98 24.90
N ARG A 213 6.04 6.49 25.47
CA ARG A 213 6.15 7.92 25.80
C ARG A 213 6.61 8.71 24.58
N PHE A 214 5.92 9.79 24.30
CA PHE A 214 6.31 10.85 23.36
C PHE A 214 6.69 12.06 24.21
N ARG A 215 7.92 12.57 24.07
CA ARG A 215 8.54 13.49 25.06
C ARG A 215 7.70 14.75 25.35
N ARG A 216 7.10 15.37 24.33
CA ARG A 216 6.26 16.58 24.45
C ARG A 216 4.81 16.33 24.84
N LEU A 217 4.42 15.09 25.10
CA LEU A 217 3.06 14.74 25.47
C LEU A 217 3.00 14.20 26.89
N SER A 218 1.92 14.54 27.59
CA SER A 218 1.64 13.94 28.90
C SER A 218 1.20 12.48 28.72
N GLY A 219 1.68 11.60 29.60
CA GLY A 219 1.29 10.19 29.62
C GLY A 219 1.95 9.32 28.54
N LYS A 220 1.40 8.12 28.35
CA LYS A 220 1.83 7.15 27.33
C LYS A 220 0.75 7.04 26.26
N HIS A 221 1.16 6.98 25.00
CA HIS A 221 0.27 6.96 23.84
C HIS A 221 0.53 5.73 22.98
N ARG A 222 -0.49 5.25 22.28
CA ARG A 222 -0.31 4.24 21.23
C ARG A 222 0.22 4.90 19.96
N GLY A 223 1.01 4.16 19.20
CA GLY A 223 1.59 4.63 17.95
C GLY A 223 1.75 3.49 16.95
N LEU A 224 2.13 3.88 15.74
CA LEU A 224 2.65 2.99 14.72
C LEU A 224 4.17 3.17 14.67
N ILE A 225 4.92 2.08 14.69
CA ILE A 225 6.38 2.11 14.53
C ILE A 225 6.71 1.67 13.11
N LEU A 226 7.49 2.49 12.42
CA LEU A 226 8.09 2.18 11.12
C LEU A 226 9.56 1.81 11.31
N PRO A 227 10.13 0.90 10.49
CA PRO A 227 11.52 0.48 10.63
C PRO A 227 12.47 1.64 10.30
N LEU A 228 13.68 1.63 10.88
CA LEU A 228 14.68 2.69 10.63
C LEU A 228 15.17 2.74 9.17
N SER A 229 14.99 1.65 8.42
CA SER A 229 15.30 1.56 6.98
C SER A 229 14.50 2.54 6.11
N ILE A 230 13.45 3.17 6.64
CA ILE A 230 12.73 4.24 5.91
C ILE A 230 13.53 5.54 5.85
N ILE A 231 14.49 5.75 6.77
CA ILE A 231 15.30 6.97 6.88
C ILE A 231 16.67 6.76 6.22
N SER A 232 17.23 5.55 6.33
CA SER A 232 18.59 5.25 5.86
C SER A 232 18.56 4.07 4.89
N ASP A 233 19.14 4.26 3.69
CA ASP A 233 19.33 3.22 2.66
C ASP A 233 20.28 2.06 3.09
N GLU A 234 20.81 2.09 4.33
CA GLU A 234 21.84 1.19 4.84
C GLU A 234 21.42 -0.30 4.98
N VAL A 235 20.16 -0.66 4.71
CA VAL A 235 19.73 -2.09 4.73
C VAL A 235 19.97 -2.80 3.38
N ARG A 236 20.41 -2.10 2.33
CA ARG A 236 20.71 -2.73 1.02
C ARG A 236 22.07 -3.42 0.92
N VAL A 237 22.89 -3.44 1.97
CA VAL A 237 24.30 -3.91 1.89
C VAL A 237 24.53 -5.33 2.45
N HIS A 238 23.53 -6.01 3.01
CA HIS A 238 23.74 -7.34 3.63
C HIS A 238 22.99 -8.52 3.01
N GLU A 239 22.40 -8.38 1.82
CA GLU A 239 21.80 -9.51 1.07
C GLU A 239 22.62 -9.94 -0.17
N GLY A 240 23.92 -9.63 -0.20
CA GLY A 240 24.77 -9.83 -1.38
C GLY A 240 26.09 -10.57 -1.16
N GLU A 241 26.26 -11.30 -0.05
CA GLU A 241 27.41 -12.21 0.12
C GLU A 241 26.94 -13.61 0.52
N PHE A 242 26.66 -14.43 -0.49
CA PHE A 242 26.91 -15.88 -0.52
C PHE A 242 27.29 -16.29 -1.94
#